data_AF-A0A7V7E0R0-F1
#
_entry.id   AF-A0A7V7E0R0-F1
#
_cell.length_a   1.000
_cell.length_b   1.000
_cell.length_c   1.000
_cell.angle_alpha   90.00
_cell.angle_beta   90.00
_cell.angle_gamma   90.00
#
_symmetry.space_group_name_H-M   'P 1'
#
loop_
_entity.id
_entity.type
_entity.pdbx_description
1 polymer ?
#
loop_
_entity_poly.entity_id
_entity_poly.type
_entity_poly.pdbx_seq_one_letter_code
_entity_poly.pdbx_strand_id
1 'polypeptide(L)' 'MPVRNLHQKPFDQATRDKLTLYRDYLREWLPVFINGSSVDILQIFDFFAGPGFDVDGNPGSPAITCEEIRNGTNRE' A
#
# COMPACT_ATOMS: atom_id res chain seq x y z
N MET A 1 -10.22 21.49 -21.51
CA MET A 1 -10.86 20.68 -20.45
C MET A 1 -10.37 21.20 -19.11
N PRO A 2 -11.21 21.36 -18.09
CA PRO A 2 -10.73 21.72 -16.76
C PRO A 2 -9.83 20.59 -16.23
N VAL A 3 -8.59 20.92 -15.89
CA VAL A 3 -7.66 19.97 -15.28
C VAL A 3 -7.99 19.91 -13.79
N ARG A 4 -8.55 18.80 -13.34
CA ARG A 4 -8.77 18.56 -11.91
C ARG A 4 -7.45 18.09 -11.31
N ASN A 5 -6.87 18.89 -10.41
CA ASN A 5 -5.66 18.50 -9.72
C ASN A 5 -6.00 17.50 -8.60
N LEU A 6 -5.72 16.22 -8.85
CA LEU A 6 -6.04 15.12 -7.93
C LEU A 6 -4.95 14.86 -6.89
N HIS A 7 -3.77 15.48 -7.02
CA HIS A 7 -2.57 15.10 -6.25
C HIS A 7 -1.90 16.26 -5.50
N GLN A 8 -2.49 17.47 -5.55
CA GLN A 8 -1.97 18.65 -4.84
C GLN A 8 -2.69 18.94 -3.52
N LYS A 9 -3.34 17.94 -2.94
CA LYS A 9 -3.97 18.05 -1.62
C LYS A 9 -3.51 16.88 -0.75
N PRO A 10 -3.40 17.08 0.57
CA PRO A 10 -3.22 15.98 1.51
C PRO A 10 -4.36 14.97 1.38
N PHE A 11 -4.11 13.73 1.77
CA PHE A 11 -5.17 12.73 1.83
C PHE A 11 -6.27 13.18 2.79
N ASP A 12 -7.52 13.01 2.38
CA ASP A 12 -8.67 13.26 3.25
C ASP A 12 -8.87 12.09 4.23
N GLN A 13 -9.81 12.24 5.16
CA GLN A 13 -10.08 11.21 6.16
C GLN A 13 -10.49 9.89 5.52
N ALA A 14 -11.35 9.92 4.52
CA ALA A 14 -11.80 8.71 3.82
C ALA A 14 -10.62 7.96 3.15
N THR A 15 -9.69 8.70 2.54
CA THR A 15 -8.47 8.12 1.96
C THR A 15 -7.57 7.54 3.05
N ARG A 16 -7.38 8.22 4.18
CA ARG A 16 -6.61 7.69 5.32
C ARG A 16 -7.22 6.40 5.87
N ASP A 17 -8.54 6.37 6.09
CA ASP A 17 -9.24 5.18 6.59
C ASP A 17 -9.07 3.99 5.64
N LYS A 18 -9.22 4.25 4.33
CA LYS A 18 -8.96 3.24 3.29
C LYS A 18 -7.51 2.73 3.33
N LEU A 19 -6.53 3.62 3.48
CA LEU A 19 -5.12 3.25 3.52
C LEU A 19 -4.74 2.47 4.79
N THR A 20 -5.35 2.81 5.94
CA THR A 20 -5.23 2.03 7.18
C THR A 20 -5.76 0.61 6.98
N LEU A 21 -6.98 0.48 6.45
CA LEU A 21 -7.57 -0.83 6.16
C LEU A 21 -6.71 -1.65 5.18
N TYR A 22 -6.15 -1.00 4.15
CA TYR A 22 -5.25 -1.64 3.20
C TYR A 22 -3.96 -2.13 3.86
N ARG A 23 -3.37 -1.34 4.76
CA ARG A 23 -2.18 -1.72 5.53
C ARG A 23 -2.46 -2.94 6.40
N ASP A 24 -3.56 -2.92 7.14
CA ASP A 24 -3.95 -4.02 8.03
C ASP A 24 -4.21 -5.30 7.23
N TYR A 25 -4.90 -5.18 6.07
CA TYR A 25 -5.09 -6.30 5.16
C TYR A 25 -3.76 -6.91 4.71
N LEU A 26 -2.80 -6.11 4.24
CA LEU A 26 -1.49 -6.61 3.81
C LEU A 26 -0.74 -7.27 4.96
N ARG A 27 -0.75 -6.66 6.15
CA ARG A 27 -0.03 -7.16 7.32
C ARG A 27 -0.49 -8.55 7.74
N GLU A 28 -1.80 -8.81 7.66
CA GLU A 28 -2.37 -10.12 8.03
C GLU A 28 -2.28 -11.14 6.89
N TRP A 29 -2.45 -10.72 5.63
CA TRP A 29 -2.47 -11.65 4.50
C TRP A 29 -1.08 -12.04 3.98
N LEU A 30 -0.10 -11.13 3.95
CA LEU A 30 1.23 -11.40 3.40
C LEU A 30 1.91 -12.65 4.02
N PRO A 31 1.92 -12.84 5.35
CA PRO A 31 2.55 -14.00 5.97
C PRO A 31 1.97 -15.35 5.54
N VAL A 32 0.69 -15.40 5.16
CA VAL A 32 0.02 -16.63 4.71
C VAL A 32 0.66 -17.17 3.43
N PHE A 33 1.11 -16.28 2.55
CA PHE A 33 1.77 -16.66 1.30
C PHE A 33 3.27 -16.82 1.48
N ILE A 34 3.92 -15.88 2.15
CA ILE A 34 5.39 -15.83 2.26
C ILE A 34 5.94 -17.00 3.10
N ASN A 35 5.21 -17.45 4.12
CA ASN A 35 5.64 -18.58 4.95
C ASN A 35 5.20 -19.94 4.39
N GLY A 36 4.44 -19.95 3.28
CA GLY A 36 4.02 -21.18 2.62
C GLY A 36 5.13 -21.70 1.70
N SER A 37 5.51 -22.97 1.85
CA SER A 37 6.51 -23.63 1.00
C SER A 37 6.05 -23.89 -0.44
N SER A 38 4.80 -23.59 -0.77
CA SER A 38 4.19 -23.84 -2.08
C SER A 38 4.04 -22.59 -2.95
N VAL A 39 4.45 -21.42 -2.47
CA VAL A 39 4.33 -20.14 -3.21
C VAL A 39 5.71 -19.62 -3.55
N ASP A 40 6.12 -19.82 -4.81
CA ASP A 40 7.42 -19.35 -5.29
C ASP A 40 7.39 -17.87 -5.72
N ILE A 41 6.24 -17.41 -6.24
CA ILE A 41 6.08 -16.06 -6.79
C ILE A 41 4.75 -15.48 -6.32
N LEU A 42 4.81 -14.36 -5.60
CA LEU A 42 3.66 -13.53 -5.23
C LEU A 42 3.67 -12.23 -6.04
N GLN A 43 2.60 -11.96 -6.77
CA GLN A 43 2.45 -10.73 -7.58
C GLN A 43 1.36 -9.84 -6.97
N ILE A 44 1.69 -8.57 -6.73
CA ILE A 44 0.75 -7.56 -6.21
C ILE A 44 0.48 -6.54 -7.30
N PHE A 45 -0.80 -6.32 -7.59
CA PHE A 45 -1.26 -5.37 -8.60
C PHE A 45 -2.04 -4.24 -7.93
N ASP A 46 -1.53 -3.01 -8.05
CA ASP A 46 -2.21 -1.80 -7.60
C ASP A 46 -2.70 -0.99 -8.81
N PHE A 47 -3.95 -1.21 -9.20
CA PHE A 47 -4.55 -0.58 -10.37
C PHE A 47 -4.75 0.94 -10.23
N PHE A 48 -4.67 1.47 -9.00
CA PHE A 48 -4.92 2.89 -8.71
C PHE A 48 -3.89 3.45 -7.72
N ALA A 49 -2.62 3.12 -7.94
CA ALA A 49 -1.51 3.46 -7.04
C ALA A 49 -1.29 4.97 -6.83
N GLY A 50 -1.67 5.78 -7.82
CA GLY A 50 -1.45 7.22 -7.79
C GLY A 50 0.05 7.57 -7.69
N PRO A 51 0.41 8.74 -7.12
CA PRO A 51 1.79 9.19 -7.01
C PRO A 51 2.59 8.50 -5.89
N GLY A 52 1.94 7.67 -5.08
CA GLY A 52 2.55 6.93 -3.97
C GLY A 52 2.67 7.68 -2.65
N PHE A 53 2.76 9.00 -2.65
CA PHE A 53 2.69 9.86 -1.45
C PHE A 53 1.81 11.08 -1.72
N ASP A 54 1.19 11.63 -0.67
CA ASP A 54 0.56 12.95 -0.77
C ASP A 54 1.57 14.09 -0.64
N VAL A 55 1.08 15.34 -0.68
CA VAL A 55 1.90 16.55 -0.58
C VAL A 55 2.58 16.74 0.78
N ASP A 56 2.09 16.09 1.83
CA ASP A 56 2.64 16.16 3.18
C ASP A 56 3.60 14.99 3.46
N GLY A 57 3.81 14.10 2.48
CA GLY A 57 4.66 12.92 2.59
C GLY A 57 3.98 11.72 3.25
N ASN A 58 2.65 11.71 3.38
CA ASN A 58 1.94 10.55 3.90
C ASN A 58 1.94 9.42 2.85
N PRO A 59 2.20 8.15 3.24
CA PRO A 59 2.31 7.05 2.30
C PRO A 59 0.94 6.64 1.75
N GLY A 60 0.85 6.53 0.43
CA GLY A 60 -0.25 5.90 -0.30
C GLY A 60 -0.03 4.39 -0.46
N SER A 61 -0.92 3.74 -1.22
CA SER A 61 -0.93 2.27 -1.36
C SER A 61 0.41 1.67 -1.82
N PRO A 62 1.11 2.14 -2.87
CA PRO A 62 2.34 1.47 -3.29
C PRO A 62 3.47 1.59 -2.26
N ALA A 63 3.56 2.72 -1.55
CA ALA A 63 4.53 2.91 -0.48
C ALA A 63 4.24 1.97 0.71
N ILE A 64 2.97 1.86 1.10
CA ILE A 64 2.51 0.93 2.14
C ILE A 64 2.83 -0.52 1.74
N THR A 65 2.58 -0.91 0.49
CA THR A 65 2.90 -2.27 0.01
C THR A 65 4.38 -2.59 0.18
N CYS A 66 5.27 -1.71 -0.28
CA CYS A 66 6.72 -1.92 -0.13
C CYS A 66 7.15 -2.00 1.34
N GLU A 67 6.55 -1.20 2.21
CA GLU A 67 6.82 -1.21 3.64
C GLU A 67 6.39 -2.54 4.29
N GLU A 68 5.16 -3.00 4.04
CA GLU A 68 4.67 -4.25 4.64
C GLU A 68 5.38 -5.49 4.08
N ILE A 69 5.80 -5.51 2.81
CA ILE A 69 6.66 -6.58 2.27
C ILE A 69 8.01 -6.62 3.01
N ARG A 70 8.65 -5.46 3.18
CA ARG A 70 9.93 -5.36 3.90
C ARG A 70 9.77 -5.81 5.35
N ASN A 71 8.69 -5.40 6.01
CA ASN A 71 8.41 -5.79 7.39
C ASN A 71 8.07 -7.27 7.54
N GLY A 72 7.40 -7.88 6.55
CA GLY A 72 7.07 -9.30 6.54
C GLY A 72 8.26 -10.22 6.28
N THR A 73 9.28 -9.73 5.56
CA THR A 73 10.49 -10.50 5.21
C THR A 73 11.63 -10.34 6.20
N ASN A 74 11.70 -9.23 6.93
CA ASN A 74 12.74 -8.96 7.94
C ASN A 74 12.44 -9.48 9.36
N ARG A 75 11.42 -10.33 9.53
CA ARG A 75 11.13 -10.98 10.82
C ARG A 75 12.04 -12.21 11.00
N GLU A 76 13.33 -11.96 11.22
CA GLU A 76 14.30 -12.92 11.76
C GLU A 76 14.69 -12.54 13.20
#